data_AF-A0A434Z9H1-F1
#
_entry.id   AF-A0A434Z9H1-F1
#
_cell.length_a   1.000
_cell.length_b   1.000
_cell.length_c   1.000
_cell.angle_alpha   90.00
_cell.angle_beta   90.00
_cell.angle_gamma   90.00
#
_symmetry.space_group_name_H-M   'P 1'
#
loop_
_entity.id
_entity.type
_entity.pdbx_description
1 polymer ?
#
loop_
_entity_poly.entity_id
_entity_poly.type
_entity_poly.pdbx_seq_one_letter_code
_entity_poly.pdbx_strand_id
1 'polypeptide(L)'
;GLFRAEDNLESPYARAALRQFYMLLHQGKIGGCSLTTFETVTGLSLTTDEGGLRDDLPPITTWLNRLLALRIETQNLLFEVFEQLMAGRIEGAIAAGNYDKGLETITAESIVVTDRRTVYTHPVSGAQSHVLTVARKDRIRPLGLIDALAIARAEPQSVLLVNTRSSRAAIRLPTASLMLDDGAIEHRVRLLRPTDELRFSLDALAETHWQPADRKLFCELWDSEVAAVPEFTTSTFHIVTGLLLPIWRRLPDDDCRVYRIQTDAGERIIGRHIAPT
;
A
#
# COMPACT_ATOMS: atom_id res chain seq x y z
N GLY A 1 -7.79 9.28 -11.00
CA GLY A 1 -9.21 9.64 -10.92
C GLY A 1 -9.39 10.50 -9.71
N LEU A 2 -10.01 11.68 -9.85
CA LEU A 2 -10.10 12.74 -8.83
C LEU A 2 -10.35 12.15 -7.42
N PHE A 3 -9.44 12.43 -6.47
CA PHE A 3 -9.27 11.79 -5.16
C PHE A 3 -10.56 11.35 -4.45
N ARG A 4 -10.49 10.18 -3.81
CA ARG A 4 -11.54 9.71 -2.89
C ARG A 4 -11.19 10.15 -1.47
N ALA A 5 -12.20 10.28 -0.60
CA ALA A 5 -12.04 10.58 0.83
C ALA A 5 -11.21 9.53 1.61
N GLU A 6 -10.70 8.51 0.92
CA GLU A 6 -9.86 7.41 1.40
C GLU A 6 -8.35 7.69 1.19
N ASP A 7 -7.99 8.67 0.34
CA ASP A 7 -6.62 9.11 0.13
C ASP A 7 -6.22 9.99 1.32
N ASN A 8 -5.58 9.39 2.33
CA ASN A 8 -5.05 10.12 3.48
C ASN A 8 -3.90 11.05 3.02
N LEU A 9 -4.25 12.19 2.42
CA LEU A 9 -3.32 13.18 1.86
C LEU A 9 -2.46 13.85 2.94
N GLU A 10 -2.84 13.73 4.22
CA GLU A 10 -2.03 14.15 5.36
C GLU A 10 -1.10 13.03 5.89
N SER A 11 -1.11 11.86 5.24
CA SER A 11 -0.23 10.75 5.61
C SER A 11 1.25 11.14 5.46
N PRO A 12 2.15 10.52 6.25
CA PRO A 12 3.58 10.67 6.04
C PRO A 12 4.01 10.28 4.61
N TYR A 13 3.31 9.34 3.97
CA TYR A 13 3.58 8.93 2.58
C TYR A 13 3.28 10.04 1.57
N ALA A 14 2.14 10.71 1.70
CA ALA A 14 1.76 11.81 0.82
C ALA A 14 2.72 13.01 0.96
N ARG A 15 3.14 13.35 2.20
CA ARG A 15 4.14 14.39 2.45
C ARG A 15 5.51 14.04 1.87
N ALA A 16 5.95 12.80 2.05
CA ALA A 16 7.22 12.32 1.50
C ALA A 16 7.19 12.26 -0.04
N ALA A 17 6.07 11.83 -0.63
CA ALA A 17 5.86 11.85 -2.08
C ALA A 17 5.89 13.26 -2.65
N LEU A 18 5.26 14.23 -1.97
CA LEU A 18 5.28 15.63 -2.39
C LEU A 18 6.70 16.24 -2.32
N ARG A 19 7.46 15.94 -1.26
CA ARG A 19 8.85 16.39 -1.17
C ARG A 19 9.69 15.82 -2.32
N GLN A 20 9.50 14.54 -2.64
CA GLN A 20 10.14 13.90 -3.79
C GLN A 20 9.75 14.58 -5.11
N PHE A 21 8.48 14.89 -5.30
CA PHE A 21 7.97 15.59 -6.47
C PHE A 21 8.71 16.92 -6.68
N TYR A 22 8.89 17.73 -5.63
CA TYR A 22 9.63 18.98 -5.73
C TYR A 22 11.11 18.78 -6.09
N MET A 23 11.75 17.74 -5.55
CA MET A 23 13.13 17.40 -5.92
C MET A 23 13.25 17.01 -7.40
N LEU A 24 12.34 16.18 -7.90
CA LEU A 24 12.35 15.77 -9.30
C LEU A 24 12.05 16.92 -10.25
N LEU A 25 11.15 17.82 -9.86
CA LEU A 25 10.85 19.03 -10.61
C LEU A 25 12.07 19.95 -10.69
N HIS A 26 12.77 20.16 -9.56
CA HIS A 26 13.98 20.95 -9.48
C HIS A 26 15.12 20.38 -10.34
N GLN A 27 15.25 19.05 -10.38
CA GLN A 27 16.23 18.36 -11.22
C GLN A 27 15.83 18.29 -12.71
N GLY A 28 14.65 18.79 -13.09
CA GLY A 28 14.16 18.74 -14.47
C GLY A 28 13.77 17.33 -14.94
N LYS A 29 13.48 16.41 -14.02
CA LYS A 29 13.13 15.00 -14.31
C LYS A 29 11.63 14.77 -14.55
N ILE A 30 10.81 15.80 -14.38
CA ILE A 30 9.38 15.76 -14.72
C ILE A 30 9.21 16.19 -16.19
N GLY A 31 9.04 15.21 -17.07
CA GLY A 31 8.76 15.46 -18.49
C GLY A 31 7.48 16.28 -18.66
N GLY A 32 7.48 17.28 -19.53
CA GLY A 32 6.31 18.10 -19.83
C GLY A 32 6.04 19.28 -18.88
N CYS A 33 6.83 19.44 -17.80
CA CYS A 33 6.74 20.61 -16.92
C CYS A 33 8.12 20.98 -16.36
N SER A 34 8.68 22.13 -16.77
CA SER A 34 9.91 22.66 -16.18
C SER A 34 9.64 23.33 -14.84
N LEU A 35 10.65 23.43 -13.97
CA LEU A 35 10.57 24.17 -12.71
C LEU A 35 10.07 25.62 -12.93
N THR A 36 10.67 26.34 -13.86
CA THR A 36 10.30 27.74 -14.16
C THR A 36 8.85 27.84 -14.62
N THR A 37 8.41 26.92 -15.49
CA THR A 37 7.01 26.85 -15.93
C THR A 37 6.09 26.57 -14.74
N PHE A 38 6.44 25.61 -13.89
CA PHE A 38 5.65 25.25 -12.73
C PHE A 38 5.48 26.44 -11.77
N GLU A 39 6.55 27.10 -11.37
CA GLU A 39 6.50 28.26 -10.48
C GLU A 39 5.70 29.43 -11.09
N THR A 40 5.88 29.67 -12.40
CA THR A 40 5.15 30.73 -13.12
C THR A 40 3.65 30.49 -13.12
N VAL A 41 3.21 29.26 -13.38
CA VAL A 41 1.78 28.96 -13.56
C VAL A 41 1.09 28.68 -12.21
N THR A 42 1.81 28.16 -11.21
CA THR A 42 1.25 27.88 -9.87
C THR A 42 1.38 29.06 -8.90
N GLY A 43 2.31 29.98 -9.15
CA GLY A 43 2.69 31.05 -8.22
C GLY A 43 3.41 30.54 -6.96
N LEU A 44 3.86 29.28 -6.94
CA LEU A 44 4.67 28.74 -5.86
C LEU A 44 6.14 29.11 -6.07
N SER A 45 6.85 29.35 -4.96
CA SER A 45 8.31 29.52 -4.95
C SER A 45 8.89 28.28 -4.28
N LEU A 46 9.69 27.54 -5.04
CA LEU A 46 10.35 26.31 -4.63
C LEU A 46 11.86 26.50 -4.48
N THR A 47 12.45 27.49 -5.15
CA THR A 47 13.89 27.79 -5.06
C THR A 47 14.23 29.01 -4.21
N THR A 48 15.42 28.99 -3.61
CA THR A 48 16.08 30.16 -3.03
C THR A 48 16.76 31.00 -4.12
N ASP A 49 17.20 32.21 -3.76
CA ASP A 49 17.96 33.09 -4.68
C ASP A 49 19.27 32.46 -5.18
N GLU A 50 19.79 31.47 -4.45
CA GLU A 50 21.00 30.69 -4.79
C GLU A 50 20.71 29.48 -5.70
N GLY A 51 19.45 29.26 -6.08
CA GLY A 51 19.02 28.19 -6.98
C GLY A 51 18.84 26.82 -6.33
N GLY A 52 19.01 26.70 -5.01
CA GLY A 52 18.69 25.50 -4.24
C GLY A 52 17.20 25.39 -3.93
N LEU A 53 16.71 24.18 -3.63
CA LEU A 53 15.36 24.00 -3.08
C LEU A 53 15.26 24.65 -1.70
N ARG A 54 14.13 25.30 -1.44
CA ARG A 54 13.81 25.87 -0.13
C ARG A 54 13.64 24.77 0.92
N ASP A 55 13.98 25.08 2.17
CA ASP A 55 13.68 24.21 3.30
C ASP A 55 12.18 24.18 3.64
N ASP A 56 11.51 25.33 3.48
CA ASP A 56 10.08 25.54 3.76
C ASP A 56 9.19 25.31 2.52
N LEU A 57 9.24 24.09 1.97
CA LEU A 57 8.45 23.78 0.77
C LEU A 57 6.92 23.84 1.05
N PRO A 58 6.11 24.24 0.06
CA PRO A 58 4.66 24.35 0.23
C PRO A 58 4.03 23.02 0.67
N PRO A 59 3.09 23.03 1.63
CA PRO A 59 2.41 21.82 2.08
C PRO A 59 1.39 21.33 1.03
N ILE A 60 0.97 20.08 1.17
CA ILE A 60 0.14 19.40 0.17
C ILE A 60 -1.18 20.11 -0.13
N THR A 61 -1.81 20.72 0.87
CA THR A 61 -3.05 21.50 0.69
C THR A 61 -2.81 22.73 -0.19
N THR A 62 -1.70 23.43 0.00
CA THR A 62 -1.31 24.57 -0.84
C THR A 62 -0.98 24.10 -2.25
N TRP A 63 -0.19 23.03 -2.39
CA TRP A 63 0.14 22.44 -3.69
C TRP A 63 -1.09 22.03 -4.49
N LEU A 64 -2.02 21.27 -3.88
CA LEU A 64 -3.27 20.85 -4.50
C LEU A 64 -4.10 22.05 -4.97
N ASN A 65 -4.28 23.05 -4.11
CA ASN A 65 -5.04 24.24 -4.44
C ASN A 65 -4.46 25.01 -5.64
N ARG A 66 -3.15 24.95 -5.86
CA ARG A 66 -2.51 25.54 -7.05
C ARG A 66 -2.62 24.64 -8.27
N LEU A 67 -2.50 23.32 -8.12
CA LEU A 67 -2.61 22.36 -9.22
C LEU A 67 -4.00 22.31 -9.84
N LEU A 68 -5.05 22.45 -9.02
CA LEU A 68 -6.45 22.44 -9.48
C LEU A 68 -6.80 23.65 -10.35
N ALA A 69 -5.97 24.69 -10.35
CA ALA A 69 -6.15 25.89 -11.17
C ALA A 69 -5.39 25.82 -12.51
N LEU A 70 -4.64 24.74 -12.76
CA LEU A 70 -3.88 24.56 -13.99
C LEU A 70 -4.78 24.08 -15.14
N ARG A 71 -4.25 24.14 -16.38
CA ARG A 71 -4.91 23.49 -17.52
C ARG A 71 -4.97 21.99 -17.28
N ILE A 72 -6.05 21.35 -17.74
CA ILE A 72 -6.37 19.95 -17.49
C ILE A 72 -5.21 19.02 -17.88
N GLU A 73 -4.51 19.31 -18.97
CA GLU A 73 -3.39 18.51 -19.45
C GLU A 73 -2.20 18.54 -18.49
N THR A 74 -1.80 19.75 -18.05
CA THR A 74 -0.72 19.93 -17.08
C THR A 74 -1.11 19.39 -15.70
N GLN A 75 -2.36 19.59 -15.31
CA GLN A 75 -2.92 19.06 -14.09
C GLN A 75 -2.82 17.52 -14.05
N ASN A 76 -3.32 16.83 -15.09
CA ASN A 76 -3.30 15.37 -15.17
C ASN A 76 -1.88 14.82 -15.12
N LEU A 77 -0.96 15.43 -15.87
CA LEU A 77 0.46 15.05 -15.88
C LEU A 77 1.07 15.11 -14.48
N LEU A 78 0.92 16.23 -13.78
CA LEU A 78 1.54 16.43 -12.46
C LEU A 78 0.88 15.55 -11.39
N PHE A 79 -0.43 15.29 -11.52
CA PHE A 79 -1.12 14.34 -10.65
C PHE A 79 -0.65 12.91 -10.87
N GLU A 80 -0.50 12.47 -12.10
CA GLU A 80 -0.02 11.12 -12.41
C GLU A 80 1.37 10.88 -11.82
N VAL A 81 2.28 11.85 -11.96
CA VAL A 81 3.62 11.80 -11.36
C VAL A 81 3.55 11.70 -9.83
N PHE A 82 2.70 12.50 -9.18
CA PHE A 82 2.51 12.43 -7.73
C PHE A 82 1.87 11.11 -7.28
N GLU A 83 0.86 10.61 -7.99
CA GLU A 83 0.21 9.33 -7.70
C GLU A 83 1.20 8.17 -7.81
N GLN A 84 2.09 8.17 -8.81
CA GLN A 84 3.15 7.16 -8.97
C GLN A 84 4.14 7.18 -7.81
N LEU A 85 4.59 8.37 -7.39
CA LEU A 85 5.48 8.54 -6.23
C LEU A 85 4.83 8.05 -4.94
N MET A 86 3.56 8.39 -4.72
CA MET A 86 2.81 7.97 -3.55
C MET A 86 2.60 6.46 -3.55
N ALA A 87 2.20 5.87 -4.68
CA ALA A 87 2.04 4.42 -4.84
C ALA A 87 3.35 3.68 -4.54
N GLY A 88 4.48 4.15 -5.06
CA GLY A 88 5.81 3.60 -4.77
C GLY A 88 6.14 3.58 -3.29
N ARG A 89 5.87 4.68 -2.59
CA ARG A 89 6.11 4.77 -1.13
C ARG A 89 5.18 3.87 -0.34
N ILE A 90 3.91 3.77 -0.73
CA ILE A 90 2.95 2.88 -0.08
C ILE A 90 3.37 1.42 -0.29
N GLU A 91 3.74 1.02 -1.51
CA GLU A 91 4.21 -0.33 -1.80
C GLU A 91 5.50 -0.66 -1.04
N GLY A 92 6.47 0.26 -1.02
CA GLY A 92 7.69 0.12 -0.22
C GLY A 92 7.40 -0.02 1.27
N ALA A 93 6.44 0.76 1.78
CA ALA A 93 6.03 0.70 3.18
C ALA A 93 5.28 -0.60 3.52
N ILE A 94 4.45 -1.11 2.60
CA ILE A 94 3.79 -2.41 2.73
C ILE A 94 4.84 -3.53 2.75
N ALA A 95 5.81 -3.49 1.83
CA ALA A 95 6.90 -4.46 1.78
C ALA A 95 7.78 -4.45 3.04
N ALA A 96 7.99 -3.26 3.64
CA ALA A 96 8.72 -3.08 4.89
C ALA A 96 7.86 -3.32 6.14
N GLY A 97 6.55 -3.59 6.00
CA GLY A 97 5.62 -3.81 7.10
C GLY A 97 5.15 -2.56 7.86
N ASN A 98 5.57 -1.36 7.46
CA ASN A 98 5.41 -0.11 8.21
C ASN A 98 4.34 0.85 7.63
N TYR A 99 3.43 0.38 6.77
CA TYR A 99 2.40 1.21 6.14
C TYR A 99 1.29 1.69 7.10
N ASP A 100 1.22 2.96 7.49
CA ASP A 100 0.20 3.50 8.39
C ASP A 100 -1.05 4.02 7.62
N LYS A 101 -2.19 3.35 7.81
CA LYS A 101 -3.47 3.68 7.17
C LYS A 101 -4.41 4.52 8.06
N GLY A 102 -4.02 4.88 9.28
CA GLY A 102 -4.89 5.57 10.25
C GLY A 102 -5.89 4.64 10.96
N LEU A 103 -7.16 5.07 11.08
CA LEU A 103 -8.24 4.27 11.67
C LEU A 103 -8.76 3.24 10.65
N GLU A 104 -8.43 1.96 10.85
CA GLU A 104 -8.85 0.87 10.00
C GLU A 104 -10.03 0.11 10.63
N THR A 105 -11.08 -0.16 9.85
CA THR A 105 -12.15 -1.07 10.29
C THR A 105 -11.84 -2.47 9.81
N ILE A 106 -11.46 -3.36 10.73
CA ILE A 106 -11.15 -4.73 10.38
C ILE A 106 -12.46 -5.49 10.20
N THR A 107 -12.63 -6.06 9.02
CA THR A 107 -13.72 -6.97 8.68
C THR A 107 -13.12 -8.33 8.33
N ALA A 108 -13.78 -9.39 8.77
CA ALA A 108 -13.34 -10.77 8.55
C ALA A 108 -14.56 -11.70 8.66
N GLU A 109 -14.39 -12.98 8.31
CA GLU A 109 -15.44 -13.99 8.50
C GLU A 109 -15.71 -14.20 9.99
N SER A 110 -14.67 -14.15 10.81
CA SER A 110 -14.77 -14.25 12.27
C SER A 110 -13.64 -13.47 12.95
N ILE A 111 -14.00 -12.79 14.04
CA ILE A 111 -13.09 -12.04 14.91
C ILE A 111 -13.37 -12.46 16.36
N VAL A 112 -12.36 -13.04 17.00
CA VAL A 112 -12.46 -13.53 18.39
C VAL A 112 -11.32 -12.96 19.22
N VAL A 113 -11.65 -12.38 20.37
CA VAL A 113 -10.65 -12.03 21.39
C VAL A 113 -10.28 -13.31 22.12
N THR A 114 -9.05 -13.78 21.93
CA THR A 114 -8.56 -15.04 22.52
C THR A 114 -7.88 -14.83 23.87
N ASP A 115 -7.34 -13.64 24.12
CA ASP A 115 -6.77 -13.26 25.42
C ASP A 115 -7.02 -11.77 25.73
N ARG A 116 -7.15 -11.46 27.02
CA ARG A 116 -7.33 -10.09 27.52
C ARG A 116 -6.50 -9.91 28.78
N ARG A 117 -5.48 -9.05 28.68
CA ARG A 117 -4.57 -8.74 29.80
C ARG A 117 -4.63 -7.27 30.17
N THR A 118 -4.91 -6.97 31.43
CA THR A 118 -4.83 -5.60 31.97
C THR A 118 -3.37 -5.16 32.08
N VAL A 119 -3.05 -4.01 31.50
CA VAL A 119 -1.71 -3.40 31.51
C VAL A 119 -1.63 -2.10 32.30
N TYR A 120 -2.78 -1.48 32.57
CA TYR A 120 -2.86 -0.28 33.39
C TYR A 120 -4.22 -0.20 34.08
N THR A 121 -4.22 0.35 35.29
CA THR A 121 -5.43 0.72 36.02
C THR A 121 -5.21 2.12 36.55
N HIS A 122 -6.10 3.04 36.18
CA HIS A 122 -6.00 4.43 36.58
C HIS A 122 -6.31 4.56 38.08
N PRO A 123 -5.43 5.18 38.89
CA PRO A 123 -5.52 5.12 40.35
C PRO A 123 -6.74 5.85 40.92
N VAL A 124 -7.27 6.85 40.21
CA VAL A 124 -8.44 7.63 40.66
C VAL A 124 -9.75 7.08 40.11
N SER A 125 -9.90 7.02 38.78
CA SER A 125 -11.12 6.54 38.12
C SER A 125 -11.30 5.03 38.09
N GLY A 126 -10.28 4.22 38.41
CA GLY A 126 -10.32 2.76 38.26
C GLY A 126 -10.37 2.26 36.81
N ALA A 127 -10.37 3.15 35.82
CA ALA A 127 -10.43 2.79 34.41
C ALA A 127 -9.22 1.94 34.00
N GLN A 128 -9.47 0.87 33.25
CA GLN A 128 -8.43 -0.09 32.85
C GLN A 128 -8.04 0.07 31.39
N SER A 129 -6.78 -0.22 31.11
CA SER A 129 -6.28 -0.41 29.74
C SER A 129 -5.86 -1.86 29.57
N HIS A 130 -6.21 -2.45 28.44
CA HIS A 130 -5.97 -3.87 28.16
C HIS A 130 -5.18 -4.05 26.87
N VAL A 131 -4.30 -5.04 26.86
CA VAL A 131 -3.81 -5.68 25.64
C VAL A 131 -4.76 -6.83 25.32
N LEU A 132 -5.25 -6.88 24.10
CA LEU A 132 -6.08 -7.95 23.58
C LEU A 132 -5.29 -8.73 22.52
N THR A 133 -5.35 -10.04 22.59
CA THR A 133 -4.95 -10.93 21.50
C THR A 133 -6.19 -11.27 20.70
N VAL A 134 -6.17 -10.99 19.41
CA VAL A 134 -7.33 -11.13 18.52
C VAL A 134 -6.99 -12.12 17.42
N ALA A 135 -7.77 -13.21 17.36
CA ALA A 135 -7.75 -14.13 16.23
C ALA A 135 -8.72 -13.63 15.16
N ARG A 136 -8.22 -13.54 13.92
CA ARG A 136 -8.96 -13.16 12.74
C ARG A 136 -9.00 -14.33 11.78
N LYS A 137 -10.19 -14.68 11.32
CA LYS A 137 -10.42 -15.72 10.32
C LYS A 137 -10.94 -15.08 9.04
N ASP A 138 -10.19 -15.21 7.96
CA ASP A 138 -10.56 -14.71 6.64
C ASP A 138 -10.88 -15.86 5.72
N ARG A 139 -11.95 -15.72 4.92
CA ARG A 139 -12.28 -16.68 3.88
C ARG A 139 -11.42 -16.41 2.65
N ILE A 140 -10.76 -17.45 2.14
CA ILE A 140 -10.00 -17.34 0.89
C ILE A 140 -10.94 -17.61 -0.27
N ARG A 141 -10.88 -16.76 -1.29
CA ARG A 141 -11.59 -16.94 -2.55
C ARG A 141 -10.55 -16.97 -3.68
N PRO A 142 -10.00 -18.15 -3.99
CA PRO A 142 -9.01 -18.23 -5.06
C PRO A 142 -9.65 -17.90 -6.41
N LEU A 143 -8.88 -17.25 -7.27
CA LEU A 143 -9.25 -16.99 -8.66
C LEU A 143 -9.27 -18.31 -9.43
N GLY A 144 -10.47 -18.72 -9.87
CA GLY A 144 -10.65 -19.95 -10.63
C GLY A 144 -9.97 -19.90 -12.00
N LEU A 145 -9.60 -21.07 -12.54
CA LEU A 145 -8.89 -21.16 -13.82
C LEU A 145 -9.65 -20.50 -14.98
N ILE A 146 -10.98 -20.63 -15.01
CA ILE A 146 -11.81 -20.03 -16.08
C ILE A 146 -11.63 -18.51 -16.11
N ASP A 147 -11.72 -17.86 -14.95
CA ASP A 147 -11.57 -16.42 -14.82
C ASP A 147 -10.13 -15.98 -15.09
N ALA A 148 -9.15 -16.75 -14.60
CA ALA A 148 -7.73 -16.50 -14.87
C ALA A 148 -7.42 -16.53 -16.38
N LEU A 149 -7.93 -17.54 -17.10
CA LEU A 149 -7.78 -17.62 -18.55
C LEU A 149 -8.56 -16.53 -19.31
N ALA A 150 -9.69 -16.07 -18.76
CA ALA A 150 -10.42 -14.94 -19.33
C ALA A 150 -9.61 -13.64 -19.22
N ILE A 151 -8.96 -13.40 -18.08
CA ILE A 151 -8.05 -12.26 -17.88
C ILE A 151 -6.87 -12.35 -18.85
N ALA A 152 -6.21 -13.50 -18.96
CA ALA A 152 -5.10 -13.68 -19.90
C ALA A 152 -5.52 -13.44 -21.36
N ARG A 153 -6.74 -13.86 -21.75
CA ARG A 153 -7.27 -13.62 -23.10
C ARG A 153 -7.58 -12.15 -23.36
N ALA A 154 -8.04 -11.42 -22.34
CA ALA A 154 -8.39 -10.02 -22.44
C ALA A 154 -7.15 -9.10 -22.52
N GLU A 155 -6.00 -9.56 -22.01
CA GLU A 155 -4.73 -8.81 -21.99
C GLU A 155 -3.73 -9.38 -23.02
N PRO A 156 -3.54 -8.72 -24.19
CA PRO A 156 -2.67 -9.20 -25.25
C PRO A 156 -1.20 -9.38 -24.84
N GLN A 157 -0.73 -8.62 -23.85
CA GLN A 157 0.65 -8.71 -23.36
C GLN A 157 0.84 -9.77 -22.27
N SER A 158 -0.21 -10.53 -21.95
CA SER A 158 -0.14 -11.54 -20.90
C SER A 158 0.73 -12.74 -21.29
N VAL A 159 1.40 -13.33 -20.30
CA VAL A 159 2.19 -14.56 -20.50
C VAL A 159 1.87 -15.54 -19.38
N LEU A 160 1.55 -16.78 -19.74
CA LEU A 160 1.40 -17.88 -18.78
C LEU A 160 2.77 -18.32 -18.29
N LEU A 161 3.00 -18.26 -16.99
CA LEU A 161 4.26 -18.61 -16.36
C LEU A 161 4.08 -19.78 -15.39
N VAL A 162 5.13 -20.58 -15.28
CA VAL A 162 5.31 -21.59 -14.23
C VAL A 162 6.66 -21.37 -13.57
N ASN A 163 6.71 -21.49 -12.25
CA ASN A 163 7.94 -21.46 -11.50
C ASN A 163 8.58 -22.86 -11.49
N THR A 164 9.77 -23.00 -12.06
CA THR A 164 10.41 -24.32 -12.24
C THR A 164 10.88 -24.98 -10.95
N ARG A 165 11.02 -24.23 -9.84
CA ARG A 165 11.40 -24.78 -8.52
C ARG A 165 10.20 -25.17 -7.65
N SER A 166 9.16 -24.35 -7.67
CA SER A 166 8.00 -24.50 -6.79
C SER A 166 6.78 -25.11 -7.47
N SER A 167 6.83 -25.32 -8.79
CA SER A 167 5.71 -25.79 -9.61
C SER A 167 4.44 -24.92 -9.46
N ARG A 168 4.61 -23.65 -9.09
CA ARG A 168 3.52 -22.68 -8.96
C ARG A 168 3.22 -22.01 -10.29
N ALA A 169 1.95 -21.73 -10.55
CA ALA A 169 1.51 -21.04 -11.76
C ALA A 169 1.30 -19.54 -11.51
N ALA A 170 1.45 -18.73 -12.55
CA ALA A 170 1.15 -17.30 -12.54
C ALA A 170 0.85 -16.76 -13.95
N ILE A 171 0.04 -15.71 -14.04
CA ILE A 171 -0.13 -14.94 -15.28
C ILE A 171 0.69 -13.66 -15.13
N ARG A 172 1.67 -13.46 -16.00
CA ARG A 172 2.35 -12.17 -16.11
C ARG A 172 1.45 -11.20 -16.84
N LEU A 173 1.17 -10.05 -16.23
CA LEU A 173 0.39 -8.97 -16.77
C LEU A 173 1.21 -7.67 -16.73
N PRO A 174 0.99 -6.74 -17.67
CA PRO A 174 1.53 -5.40 -17.56
C PRO A 174 0.99 -4.72 -16.29
N THR A 175 1.79 -3.83 -15.73
CA THR A 175 1.41 -2.94 -14.63
C THR A 175 2.06 -1.59 -14.86
N ALA A 176 1.60 -0.56 -14.13
CA ALA A 176 2.21 0.76 -14.19
C ALA A 176 3.72 0.68 -13.85
N SER A 177 4.53 1.36 -14.65
CA SER A 177 5.95 1.59 -14.32
C SER A 177 6.05 2.40 -13.03
N LEU A 178 7.12 2.18 -12.27
CA LEU A 178 7.38 2.92 -11.06
C LEU A 178 8.46 3.97 -11.32
N MET A 179 8.21 5.21 -10.92
CA MET A 179 9.26 6.22 -10.86
C MET A 179 10.02 6.06 -9.55
N LEU A 180 11.32 5.79 -9.64
CA LEU A 180 12.22 5.66 -8.50
C LEU A 180 12.57 7.02 -7.91
N ASP A 181 13.17 7.02 -6.71
CA ASP A 181 13.55 8.25 -6.01
C ASP A 181 14.52 9.13 -6.85
N ASP A 182 15.34 8.53 -7.69
CA ASP A 182 16.24 9.26 -8.60
C ASP A 182 15.56 9.72 -9.90
N GLY A 183 14.25 9.50 -10.06
CA GLY A 183 13.48 9.86 -11.26
C GLY A 183 13.69 8.90 -12.44
N ALA A 184 14.43 7.81 -12.28
CA ALA A 184 14.46 6.73 -13.27
C ALA A 184 13.09 6.03 -13.31
N ILE A 185 12.70 5.56 -14.51
CA ILE A 185 11.48 4.78 -14.69
C ILE A 185 11.86 3.30 -14.65
N GLU A 186 11.34 2.58 -13.66
CA GLU A 186 11.44 1.14 -13.56
C GLU A 186 10.22 0.47 -14.23
N HIS A 187 10.47 -0.28 -15.30
CA HIS A 187 9.44 -1.08 -15.96
C HIS A 187 9.11 -2.31 -15.13
N ARG A 188 7.82 -2.51 -14.89
CA ARG A 188 7.33 -3.54 -13.97
C ARG A 188 6.28 -4.41 -14.61
N VAL A 189 6.13 -5.60 -14.02
CA VAL A 189 5.08 -6.56 -14.33
C VAL A 189 4.49 -7.07 -13.03
N ARG A 190 3.23 -7.52 -13.10
CA ARG A 190 2.59 -8.22 -11.99
C ARG A 190 2.34 -9.66 -12.38
N LEU A 191 2.59 -10.57 -11.45
CA LEU A 191 2.29 -11.98 -11.56
C LEU A 191 0.99 -12.25 -10.78
N LEU A 192 -0.10 -12.41 -11.49
CA LEU A 192 -1.39 -12.77 -10.93
C LEU A 192 -1.43 -14.28 -10.65
N ARG A 193 -1.86 -14.66 -9.45
CA ARG A 193 -1.89 -16.05 -8.98
C ARG A 193 -3.25 -16.36 -8.35
N PRO A 194 -3.55 -17.62 -7.97
CA PRO A 194 -4.86 -17.97 -7.43
C PRO A 194 -5.27 -17.14 -6.21
N THR A 195 -4.36 -16.91 -5.25
CA THR A 195 -4.70 -16.26 -3.98
C THR A 195 -4.00 -14.93 -3.75
N ASP A 196 -3.01 -14.61 -4.57
CA ASP A 196 -2.14 -13.45 -4.38
C ASP A 196 -1.67 -12.86 -5.72
N GLU A 197 -0.96 -11.75 -5.60
CA GLU A 197 -0.29 -11.11 -6.72
C GLU A 197 1.11 -10.71 -6.27
N LEU A 198 2.10 -10.92 -7.14
CA LEU A 198 3.47 -10.48 -6.92
C LEU A 198 3.81 -9.39 -7.93
N ARG A 199 4.63 -8.41 -7.56
CA ARG A 199 5.12 -7.37 -8.47
C ARG A 199 6.63 -7.50 -8.59
N PHE A 200 7.14 -7.39 -9.82
CA PHE A 200 8.56 -7.43 -10.11
C PHE A 200 8.92 -6.31 -11.08
N SER A 201 10.14 -5.77 -10.95
CA SER A 201 10.78 -5.15 -12.10
C SER A 201 11.07 -6.23 -13.16
N LEU A 202 11.18 -5.83 -14.42
CA LEU A 202 11.50 -6.77 -15.49
C LEU A 202 12.83 -7.50 -15.22
N ASP A 203 13.84 -6.78 -14.73
CA ASP A 203 15.15 -7.34 -14.41
C ASP A 203 15.07 -8.31 -13.24
N ALA A 204 14.40 -7.93 -12.14
CA ALA A 204 14.23 -8.82 -10.99
C ALA A 204 13.45 -10.09 -11.34
N LEU A 205 12.45 -10.01 -12.24
CA LEU A 205 11.74 -11.20 -12.72
C LEU A 205 12.68 -12.15 -13.47
N ALA A 206 13.59 -11.63 -14.30
CA ALA A 206 14.52 -12.43 -15.07
C ALA A 206 15.50 -13.23 -14.19
N GLU A 207 15.78 -12.76 -12.99
CA GLU A 207 16.61 -13.45 -11.99
C GLU A 207 15.84 -14.54 -11.21
N THR A 208 14.53 -14.65 -11.41
CA THR A 208 13.70 -15.68 -10.77
C THR A 208 13.61 -16.97 -11.60
N HIS A 209 12.85 -17.95 -11.08
CA HIS A 209 12.60 -19.23 -11.74
C HIS A 209 11.28 -19.27 -12.50
N TRP A 210 10.66 -18.10 -12.75
CA TRP A 210 9.42 -17.99 -13.52
C TRP A 210 9.72 -18.07 -15.01
N GLN A 211 9.19 -19.09 -15.68
CA GLN A 211 9.40 -19.32 -17.11
C GLN A 211 8.07 -19.41 -17.86
N PRO A 212 8.02 -18.96 -19.13
CA PRO A 212 6.87 -19.21 -19.99
C PRO A 212 6.54 -20.70 -20.04
N ALA A 213 5.25 -21.01 -19.87
CA ALA A 213 4.75 -22.37 -19.89
C ALA A 213 3.68 -22.53 -20.97
N ASP A 214 3.55 -23.75 -21.49
CA ASP A 214 2.40 -24.07 -22.31
C ASP A 214 1.10 -24.03 -21.50
N ARG A 215 -0.02 -23.89 -22.23
CA ARG A 215 -1.33 -23.75 -21.62
C ARG A 215 -1.74 -24.98 -20.80
N LYS A 216 -1.35 -26.19 -21.22
CA LYS A 216 -1.77 -27.42 -20.55
C LYS A 216 -1.13 -27.50 -19.16
N LEU A 217 0.19 -27.33 -19.09
CA LEU A 217 0.93 -27.34 -17.82
C LEU A 217 0.45 -26.23 -16.89
N PHE A 218 0.22 -25.02 -17.43
CA PHE A 218 -0.32 -23.92 -16.64
C PHE A 218 -1.68 -24.26 -16.02
N CYS A 219 -2.63 -24.79 -16.81
CA CYS A 219 -3.96 -25.15 -16.31
C CYS A 219 -3.89 -26.21 -15.21
N GLU A 220 -3.10 -27.27 -15.42
CA GLU A 220 -2.93 -28.36 -14.44
C GLU A 220 -2.40 -27.84 -13.10
N LEU A 221 -1.37 -26.99 -13.13
CA LEU A 221 -0.78 -26.44 -11.91
C LEU A 221 -1.69 -25.40 -11.25
N TRP A 222 -2.41 -24.59 -12.02
CA TRP A 222 -3.36 -23.61 -11.47
C TRP A 222 -4.52 -24.30 -10.76
N ASP A 223 -5.17 -25.29 -11.39
CA ASP A 223 -6.27 -26.04 -10.77
C ASP A 223 -5.82 -26.81 -9.53
N SER A 224 -4.62 -27.42 -9.58
CA SER A 224 -4.02 -28.08 -8.42
C SER A 224 -3.80 -27.10 -7.26
N GLU A 225 -3.27 -25.91 -7.53
CA GLU A 225 -3.08 -24.88 -6.51
C GLU A 225 -4.42 -24.39 -5.95
N VAL A 226 -5.40 -24.07 -6.80
CA VAL A 226 -6.76 -23.67 -6.38
C VAL A 226 -7.40 -24.73 -5.49
N ALA A 227 -7.28 -26.02 -5.84
CA ALA A 227 -7.84 -27.12 -5.06
C ALA A 227 -7.14 -27.33 -3.70
N ALA A 228 -5.86 -26.94 -3.60
CA ALA A 228 -5.09 -27.01 -2.36
C ALA A 228 -5.30 -25.80 -1.43
N VAL A 229 -5.99 -24.74 -1.88
CA VAL A 229 -6.24 -23.54 -1.07
C VAL A 229 -7.22 -23.87 0.06
N PRO A 230 -6.86 -23.61 1.33
CA PRO A 230 -7.78 -23.78 2.44
C PRO A 230 -8.93 -22.78 2.34
N GLU A 231 -10.14 -23.19 2.75
CA GLU A 231 -11.31 -22.31 2.72
C GLU A 231 -11.11 -21.06 3.60
N PHE A 232 -10.31 -21.17 4.66
CA PHE A 232 -10.05 -20.08 5.60
C PHE A 232 -8.57 -20.01 6.00
N THR A 233 -8.10 -18.79 6.23
CA THR A 233 -6.82 -18.51 6.93
C THR A 233 -7.12 -17.90 8.29
N THR A 234 -6.34 -18.27 9.30
CA THR A 234 -6.38 -17.63 10.61
C THR A 234 -5.09 -16.87 10.86
N SER A 235 -5.22 -15.60 11.23
CA SER A 235 -4.13 -14.74 11.68
C SER A 235 -4.38 -14.26 13.10
N THR A 236 -3.32 -13.86 13.81
CA THR A 236 -3.42 -13.30 15.15
C THR A 236 -2.74 -11.93 15.16
N PHE A 237 -3.39 -10.95 15.77
CA PHE A 237 -2.82 -9.62 16.00
C PHE A 237 -3.17 -9.13 17.41
N HIS A 238 -2.48 -8.08 17.85
CA HIS A 238 -2.63 -7.55 19.20
C HIS A 238 -3.08 -6.09 19.15
N ILE A 239 -3.99 -5.70 20.05
CA ILE A 239 -4.45 -4.32 20.18
C ILE A 239 -4.45 -3.85 21.63
N VAL A 240 -4.09 -2.59 21.86
CA VAL A 240 -4.21 -1.92 23.16
C VAL A 240 -5.48 -1.08 23.19
N THR A 241 -6.32 -1.29 24.19
CA THR A 241 -7.64 -0.67 24.33
C THR A 241 -7.76 0.02 25.70
N GLY A 242 -8.69 0.98 25.82
CA GLY A 242 -8.89 1.76 27.04
C GLY A 242 -8.07 3.07 27.06
N LEU A 243 -7.56 3.46 28.23
CA LEU A 243 -6.80 4.71 28.37
C LEU A 243 -5.39 4.55 27.77
N LEU A 244 -5.14 5.19 26.62
CA LEU A 244 -3.84 5.11 25.95
C LEU A 244 -2.84 6.18 26.43
N LEU A 245 -3.29 7.40 26.71
CA LEU A 245 -2.41 8.51 27.12
C LEU A 245 -1.50 8.16 28.31
N PRO A 246 -1.97 7.50 29.40
CA PRO A 246 -1.12 7.18 30.55
C PRO A 246 -0.01 6.18 30.25
N ILE A 247 -0.15 5.38 29.19
CA ILE A 247 0.79 4.33 28.79
C ILE A 247 1.48 4.64 27.46
N TRP A 248 1.25 5.82 26.88
CA TRP A 248 1.70 6.18 25.53
C TRP A 248 3.20 5.97 25.33
N ARG A 249 4.02 6.41 26.30
CA ARG A 249 5.49 6.29 26.27
C ARG A 249 6.01 4.84 26.37
N ARG A 250 5.15 3.87 26.64
CA ARG A 250 5.49 2.44 26.76
C ARG A 250 5.08 1.64 25.53
N LEU A 251 4.37 2.26 24.59
CA LEU A 251 3.96 1.61 23.35
C LEU A 251 5.10 1.75 22.32
N PRO A 252 5.30 0.75 21.44
CA PRO A 252 6.27 0.85 20.35
C PRO A 252 5.97 2.07 19.47
N ASP A 253 6.97 2.80 18.99
CA ASP A 253 6.76 3.99 18.14
C ASP A 253 6.47 3.61 16.67
N ASP A 254 6.71 2.36 16.30
CA ASP A 254 6.79 1.90 14.90
C ASP A 254 5.42 1.63 14.26
N ASP A 255 4.37 1.42 15.07
CA ASP A 255 3.00 1.16 14.60
C ASP A 255 1.97 1.99 15.37
N CYS A 256 1.37 2.97 14.69
CA CYS A 256 0.33 3.85 15.23
C CYS A 256 -1.07 3.52 14.73
N ARG A 257 -1.26 2.41 13.99
CA ARG A 257 -2.58 2.06 13.42
C ARG A 257 -3.61 1.87 14.52
N VAL A 258 -4.81 2.40 14.30
CA VAL A 258 -5.95 2.20 15.21
C VAL A 258 -6.94 1.28 14.53
N TYR A 259 -7.28 0.18 15.17
CA TYR A 259 -8.26 -0.78 14.69
C TYR A 259 -9.60 -0.57 15.35
N ARG A 260 -10.65 -0.56 14.52
CA ARG A 260 -12.04 -0.73 14.92
C ARG A 260 -12.49 -2.13 14.51
N ILE A 261 -12.86 -2.95 15.48
CA ILE A 261 -13.30 -4.33 15.25
C ILE A 261 -14.66 -4.58 15.90
N GLN A 262 -15.42 -5.50 15.32
CA GLN A 262 -16.60 -6.08 15.95
C GLN A 262 -16.37 -7.59 16.04
N THR A 263 -16.44 -8.14 17.25
CA THR A 263 -16.26 -9.58 17.48
C THR A 263 -17.52 -10.36 17.12
N ASP A 264 -17.38 -11.68 17.00
CA ASP A 264 -18.50 -12.60 16.78
C ASP A 264 -19.56 -12.51 17.89
N ALA A 265 -19.14 -12.16 19.12
CA ALA A 265 -20.01 -11.94 20.26
C ALA A 265 -20.72 -10.58 20.25
N GLY A 266 -20.49 -9.74 19.23
CA GLY A 266 -21.06 -8.40 19.10
C GLY A 266 -20.29 -7.32 19.88
N GLU A 267 -19.14 -7.64 20.49
CA GLU A 267 -18.32 -6.66 21.19
C GLU A 267 -17.68 -5.70 20.18
N ARG A 268 -17.87 -4.40 20.37
CA ARG A 268 -17.24 -3.37 19.55
C ARG A 268 -16.03 -2.82 20.27
N ILE A 269 -14.87 -2.93 19.63
CA ILE A 269 -13.59 -2.59 20.24
C ILE A 269 -12.85 -1.60 19.34
N ILE A 270 -12.27 -0.58 19.96
CA ILE A 270 -11.33 0.34 19.33
C ILE A 270 -10.02 0.27 20.11
N GLY A 271 -8.91 0.06 19.40
CA GLY A 271 -7.60 -0.05 20.02
C GLY A 271 -6.47 0.20 19.06
N ARG A 272 -5.30 0.55 19.60
CA ARG A 272 -4.07 0.73 18.82
C ARG A 272 -3.44 -0.64 18.56
N HIS A 273 -3.14 -0.95 17.30
CA HIS A 273 -2.40 -2.16 16.94
C HIS A 273 -0.97 -2.10 17.52
N ILE A 274 -0.47 -3.26 17.94
CA ILE A 274 0.93 -3.42 18.34
C ILE A 274 1.52 -4.59 17.56
N ALA A 275 2.62 -4.32 16.86
CA ALA A 275 3.37 -5.35 16.18
C ALA A 275 3.95 -6.36 17.21
N PRO A 276 4.02 -7.65 16.87
CA PRO A 276 4.71 -8.62 17.72
C PRO A 276 6.19 -8.26 17.85
N THR A 277 6.69 -8.15 19.08
CA THR A 277 8.14 -8.05 19.38
C THR A 277 8.83 -9.40 19.31
#